data_AF-A0A537Q082-F1
#
_entry.id   AF-A0A537Q082-F1
#
_cell.length_a   1.000
_cell.length_b   1.000
_cell.length_c   1.000
_cell.angle_alpha   90.00
_cell.angle_beta   90.00
_cell.angle_gamma   90.00
#
_symmetry.space_group_name_H-M   'P 1'
#
loop_
_entity.id
_entity.type
_entity.pdbx_description
1 polymer ?
#
loop_
_entity_poly.entity_id
_entity_poly.type
_entity_poly.pdbx_seq_one_letter_code
_entity_poly.pdbx_strand_id
1 'polypeptide(L)'
;MRTVSREELYQQVWSRPMTKVATEYGVTGTALKKTCSRHKIPTPERGYWAKLETGKPVRKTSLPKLAGTCFDQIRIAGSAAQNLPEEVRKAKADARVRLEQLAAREPAAANESESGPEEPSILSATRRAISRARTDDRGFASAQGRGIVALKISPGSIERAFRLLTRLFALAETDGYRPKISDTGLVLARDDVSIAFGLEERPQKTLHEPTASELKRRDDHLRWGSTRPAWPKYDYSPSGRLAIVIYANSYSGLRRTYSAGQTQSVEAILPDVIAGLAEHSALVRERQRADQEQARQQREAEARRLREEAFNKLQKRRMEFVDSIHEQLVQRSKLSVVLAHLENFTGDEASFAGEISAWIRRRVQQIDALTSPQFLDISARSAKVDFSEATGENAVEPAPYFNFQPPVTLQFWSIDNEKELATSITALEWAIQAGALSNMQDGDDPRSELSPSGDTGL
;
A
#
# COMPACT_ATOMS: atom_id res chain seq x y z
N MET A 1 -20.51 4.90 -4.04
CA MET A 1 -20.94 5.61 -5.27
C MET A 1 -22.11 4.82 -5.86
N ARG A 2 -23.25 5.44 -6.14
CA ARG A 2 -24.43 4.74 -6.69
C ARG A 2 -24.67 5.16 -8.13
N THR A 3 -25.01 4.19 -8.98
CA THR A 3 -25.39 4.40 -10.38
C THR A 3 -26.88 4.12 -10.51
N VAL A 4 -27.63 5.09 -11.04
CA VAL A 4 -29.10 5.03 -11.15
C VAL A 4 -29.48 5.44 -12.57
N SER A 5 -30.52 4.83 -13.13
CA SER A 5 -31.03 5.23 -14.43
C SER A 5 -31.74 6.58 -14.39
N ARG A 6 -31.79 7.29 -15.51
CA ARG A 6 -32.47 8.60 -15.64
C ARG A 6 -33.96 8.50 -15.31
N GLU A 7 -34.62 7.44 -15.76
CA GLU A 7 -36.04 7.16 -15.56
C GLU A 7 -36.33 6.83 -14.09
N GLU A 8 -35.47 6.03 -13.46
CA GLU A 8 -35.60 5.66 -12.07
C GLU A 8 -35.43 6.87 -11.14
N LEU A 9 -34.44 7.72 -11.41
CA LEU A 9 -34.27 8.95 -10.63
C LEU A 9 -35.46 9.91 -10.78
N TYR A 10 -36.04 9.99 -11.98
CA TYR A 10 -37.28 10.74 -12.22
C TYR A 10 -38.44 10.18 -11.39
N GLN A 11 -38.67 8.87 -11.40
CA GLN A 11 -39.76 8.28 -10.61
C GLN A 11 -39.58 8.55 -9.12
N GLN A 12 -38.36 8.42 -8.60
CA GLN A 12 -38.10 8.66 -7.19
C GLN A 12 -38.36 10.11 -6.79
N VAL A 13 -37.87 11.10 -7.56
CA VAL A 13 -38.06 12.53 -7.30
C VAL A 13 -39.53 12.96 -7.36
N TRP A 14 -40.37 12.28 -8.14
CA TRP A 14 -41.81 12.53 -8.21
C TRP A 14 -42.66 11.65 -7.28
N SER A 15 -42.06 10.65 -6.60
CA SER A 15 -42.74 9.78 -5.64
C SER A 15 -42.57 10.22 -4.18
N ARG A 16 -41.44 10.88 -3.86
CA ARG A 16 -41.08 11.30 -2.51
C ARG A 16 -40.48 12.71 -2.50
N PRO A 17 -40.59 13.46 -1.38
CA PRO A 17 -39.90 14.72 -1.21
C PRO A 17 -38.41 14.62 -1.51
N MET A 18 -37.86 15.55 -2.30
CA MET A 18 -36.47 15.54 -2.73
C MET A 18 -35.46 15.46 -1.58
N THR A 19 -35.79 15.98 -0.40
CA THR A 19 -34.95 15.87 0.79
C THR A 19 -34.74 14.42 1.22
N LYS A 20 -35.80 13.59 1.21
CA LYS A 20 -35.74 12.16 1.55
C LYS A 20 -34.93 11.37 0.52
N VAL A 21 -35.24 11.59 -0.78
CA VAL A 21 -34.50 10.96 -1.88
C VAL A 21 -33.01 11.32 -1.83
N ALA A 22 -32.69 12.59 -1.54
CA ALA A 22 -31.30 13.03 -1.42
C ALA A 22 -30.57 12.34 -0.26
N THR A 23 -31.22 12.17 0.90
CA THR A 23 -30.65 11.43 2.04
C THR A 23 -30.34 9.98 1.69
N GLU A 24 -31.21 9.30 0.93
CA GLU A 24 -30.97 7.91 0.49
C GLU A 24 -29.70 7.79 -0.35
N TYR A 25 -29.41 8.79 -1.18
CA TYR A 25 -28.17 8.86 -1.98
C TYR A 25 -26.98 9.48 -1.24
N GLY A 26 -27.16 9.88 0.02
CA GLY A 26 -26.15 10.57 0.82
C GLY A 26 -25.78 11.96 0.31
N VAL A 27 -26.61 12.61 -0.50
CA VAL A 27 -26.38 13.95 -1.05
C VAL A 27 -27.34 14.97 -0.42
N THR A 28 -27.04 16.27 -0.58
CA THR A 28 -27.99 17.32 -0.19
C THR A 28 -29.08 17.51 -1.24
N GLY A 29 -30.26 17.99 -0.84
CA GLY A 29 -31.36 18.26 -1.77
C GLY A 29 -30.98 19.23 -2.91
N THR A 30 -30.08 20.19 -2.65
CA THR A 30 -29.55 21.10 -3.68
C THR A 30 -28.58 20.41 -4.63
N ALA A 31 -27.75 19.48 -4.15
CA ALA A 31 -26.88 18.67 -4.99
C ALA A 31 -27.70 17.74 -5.89
N LEU A 32 -28.73 17.07 -5.34
CA LEU A 32 -29.65 16.24 -6.12
C LEU A 32 -30.38 17.07 -7.19
N LYS A 33 -30.82 18.30 -6.86
CA LYS A 33 -31.43 19.21 -7.83
C LYS A 33 -30.47 19.60 -8.96
N LYS A 34 -29.21 19.92 -8.64
CA LYS A 34 -28.18 20.21 -9.66
C LYS A 34 -27.95 19.00 -10.57
N THR A 35 -27.91 17.80 -10.01
CA THR A 35 -27.82 16.56 -10.79
C THR A 35 -29.03 16.40 -11.71
N CYS A 36 -30.25 16.58 -11.20
CA CYS A 36 -31.46 16.54 -12.02
C CYS A 36 -31.42 17.57 -13.16
N SER A 37 -31.00 18.81 -12.88
CA SER A 37 -30.87 19.86 -13.89
C SER A 37 -29.81 19.52 -14.95
N ARG A 38 -28.68 18.92 -14.57
CA ARG A 38 -27.62 18.49 -15.49
C ARG A 38 -28.09 17.37 -16.42
N HIS A 39 -28.89 16.43 -15.91
CA HIS A 39 -29.48 15.32 -16.67
C HIS A 39 -30.87 15.64 -17.26
N LYS A 40 -31.26 16.93 -17.23
CA LYS A 40 -32.53 17.43 -17.78
C LYS A 40 -33.75 16.64 -17.29
N ILE A 41 -33.74 16.29 -16.01
CA ILE A 41 -34.87 15.66 -15.32
C ILE A 41 -35.71 16.80 -14.72
N PRO A 42 -37.01 16.91 -15.09
CA PRO A 42 -37.88 17.90 -14.47
C PRO A 42 -38.13 17.54 -13.01
N THR A 43 -37.96 18.51 -12.13
CA THR A 43 -38.21 18.39 -10.69
C THR A 43 -39.51 19.07 -10.30
N PRO A 44 -40.27 18.55 -9.30
CA PRO A 44 -41.49 19.20 -8.83
C PRO A 44 -41.24 20.64 -8.34
N GLU A 45 -42.21 21.52 -8.58
CA GLU A 45 -42.12 22.93 -8.17
C GLU A 45 -42.19 23.10 -6.64
N ARG A 46 -41.76 24.27 -6.15
CA ARG A 46 -41.90 24.62 -4.73
C ARG A 46 -43.38 24.59 -4.34
N GLY A 47 -43.70 23.84 -3.28
CA GLY A 47 -45.07 23.67 -2.80
C GLY A 47 -45.86 22.56 -3.50
N TYR A 48 -45.30 21.82 -4.46
CA TYR A 48 -45.94 20.64 -5.06
C TYR A 48 -46.41 19.64 -4.01
N TRP A 49 -45.53 19.26 -3.08
CA TRP A 49 -45.83 18.30 -2.01
C TRP A 49 -46.90 18.83 -1.03
N ALA A 50 -46.86 20.11 -0.66
CA ALA A 50 -47.89 20.73 0.18
C ALA A 50 -49.27 20.81 -0.51
N LYS A 51 -49.30 21.02 -1.84
CA LYS A 51 -50.53 20.99 -2.64
C LYS A 51 -51.10 19.57 -2.74
N LEU A 52 -50.23 18.57 -2.85
CA LEU A 52 -50.60 17.16 -2.91
C LEU A 52 -51.19 16.67 -1.57
N GLU A 53 -50.59 17.07 -0.44
CA GLU A 53 -51.13 16.79 0.91
C GLU A 53 -52.48 17.46 1.18
N THR A 54 -52.73 18.63 0.57
CA THR A 54 -53.99 19.38 0.71
C THR A 54 -55.03 19.04 -0.36
N GLY A 55 -54.83 17.96 -1.12
CA GLY A 55 -55.78 17.45 -2.12
C GLY A 55 -55.99 18.35 -3.35
N LYS A 56 -55.12 19.33 -3.58
CA LYS A 56 -55.22 20.24 -4.74
C LYS A 56 -54.70 19.57 -6.01
N PRO A 57 -55.31 19.84 -7.18
CA PRO A 57 -54.87 19.27 -8.45
C PRO A 57 -53.45 19.72 -8.78
N VAL A 58 -52.56 18.75 -9.04
CA VAL A 58 -51.15 18.96 -9.36
C VAL A 58 -50.80 18.29 -10.68
N ARG A 59 -50.02 18.98 -11.53
CA ARG A 59 -49.55 18.46 -12.83
C ARG A 59 -48.15 17.87 -12.69
N LYS A 60 -47.96 16.63 -13.16
CA LYS A 60 -46.65 15.97 -13.26
C LYS A 60 -46.07 16.21 -14.65
N THR A 61 -44.91 16.86 -14.73
CA THR A 61 -44.21 17.10 -16.00
C THR A 61 -43.56 15.81 -16.47
N SER A 62 -43.85 15.37 -17.70
CA SER A 62 -43.28 14.15 -18.28
C SER A 62 -41.77 14.27 -18.52
N LEU A 63 -41.05 13.15 -18.39
CA LEU A 63 -39.62 13.09 -18.68
C LEU A 63 -39.36 13.34 -20.18
N PRO A 64 -38.54 14.34 -20.58
CA PRO A 64 -38.24 14.59 -21.98
C PRO A 64 -37.45 13.43 -22.60
N LYS A 65 -37.80 12.97 -23.80
CA LYS A 65 -36.97 12.02 -24.56
C LYS A 65 -35.73 12.75 -25.08
N LEU A 66 -34.53 12.28 -24.73
CA LEU A 66 -33.26 12.82 -25.20
C LEU A 66 -32.55 11.77 -26.04
N ALA A 67 -31.95 12.16 -27.16
CA ALA A 67 -31.12 11.29 -27.98
C ALA A 67 -29.68 11.32 -27.46
N GLY A 68 -29.20 10.20 -26.91
CA GLY A 68 -27.80 10.01 -26.51
C GLY A 68 -27.63 9.21 -25.21
N THR A 69 -26.72 8.23 -25.21
CA THR A 69 -26.42 7.31 -24.08
C THR A 69 -25.77 7.98 -22.87
N CYS A 70 -25.35 9.24 -22.99
CA CYS A 70 -24.60 9.97 -21.98
C CYS A 70 -25.45 10.48 -20.80
N PHE A 71 -26.79 10.47 -20.91
CA PHE A 71 -27.70 10.90 -19.85
C PHE A 71 -28.40 9.76 -19.12
N ASP A 72 -28.33 8.54 -19.65
CA ASP A 72 -29.09 7.39 -19.16
C ASP A 72 -28.58 6.87 -17.83
N GLN A 73 -27.28 6.96 -17.58
CA GLN A 73 -26.67 6.58 -16.30
C GLN A 73 -26.25 7.80 -15.49
N ILE A 74 -26.86 7.94 -14.32
CA ILE A 74 -26.57 9.00 -13.37
C ILE A 74 -25.74 8.41 -12.25
N ARG A 75 -24.49 8.87 -12.16
CA ARG A 75 -23.58 8.55 -11.06
C ARG A 75 -23.73 9.57 -9.96
N ILE A 76 -24.35 9.17 -8.85
CA ILE A 76 -24.51 9.98 -7.65
C ILE A 76 -23.51 9.50 -6.61
N ALA A 77 -22.50 10.33 -6.35
CA ALA A 77 -21.61 10.15 -5.21
C ALA A 77 -22.20 10.92 -4.03
N GLY A 78 -22.59 10.18 -2.99
CA GLY A 78 -22.93 10.77 -1.69
C GLY A 78 -21.77 11.59 -1.13
N SER A 79 -22.08 12.46 -0.17
CA SER A 79 -21.09 13.14 0.64
C SER A 79 -20.20 12.09 1.29
N ALA A 80 -18.90 12.08 0.93
CA ALA A 80 -17.95 11.16 1.53
C ALA A 80 -17.89 11.30 3.07
N ALA A 81 -18.34 12.43 3.63
CA ALA A 81 -18.52 12.62 5.06
C ALA A 81 -19.48 11.62 5.74
N GLN A 82 -20.46 11.05 5.02
CA GLN A 82 -21.39 10.05 5.60
C GLN A 82 -20.79 8.64 5.67
N ASN A 83 -19.77 8.35 4.87
CA ASN A 83 -19.07 7.06 4.84
C ASN A 83 -17.80 7.06 5.70
N LEU A 84 -17.59 8.11 6.51
CA LEU A 84 -16.46 8.16 7.42
C LEU A 84 -16.65 7.18 8.58
N PRO A 85 -15.55 6.62 9.13
CA PRO A 85 -15.60 5.80 10.34
C PRO A 85 -16.34 6.51 11.48
N GLU A 86 -16.97 5.73 12.36
CA GLU A 86 -17.80 6.25 13.43
C GLU A 86 -16.97 7.10 14.42
N GLU A 87 -15.73 6.69 14.66
CA GLU A 87 -14.72 7.36 15.49
C GLU A 87 -14.44 8.78 14.97
N VAL A 88 -14.35 8.95 13.65
CA VAL A 88 -14.11 10.25 13.00
C VAL A 88 -15.30 11.18 13.21
N ARG A 89 -16.52 10.64 13.08
CA ARG A 89 -17.75 11.41 13.29
C ARG A 89 -17.93 11.81 14.76
N LYS A 90 -17.63 10.91 15.69
CA LYS A 90 -17.65 11.18 17.14
C LYS A 90 -16.64 12.26 17.51
N ALA A 91 -15.41 12.19 16.99
CA ALA A 91 -14.36 13.17 17.29
C ALA A 91 -14.78 14.62 17.02
N LYS A 92 -15.50 14.88 15.93
CA LYS A 92 -16.04 16.22 15.64
C LYS A 92 -17.08 16.67 16.66
N ALA A 93 -18.02 15.79 17.01
CA ALA A 93 -19.08 16.08 17.97
C ALA A 93 -18.48 16.31 19.37
N ASP A 94 -17.56 15.45 19.80
CA ASP A 94 -16.87 15.55 21.07
C ASP A 94 -16.04 16.83 21.16
N ALA A 95 -15.39 17.25 20.07
CA ALA A 95 -14.67 18.52 20.03
C ALA A 95 -15.61 19.72 20.17
N ARG A 96 -16.79 19.69 19.54
CA ARG A 96 -17.79 20.77 19.70
C ARG A 96 -18.27 20.88 21.14
N VAL A 97 -18.64 19.74 21.75
CA VAL A 97 -19.09 19.70 23.15
C VAL A 97 -17.99 20.19 24.08
N ARG A 98 -16.73 19.76 23.89
CA ARG A 98 -15.60 20.24 24.70
C ARG A 98 -15.39 21.74 24.57
N LEU A 99 -15.44 22.29 23.36
CA LEU A 99 -15.28 23.73 23.12
C LEU A 99 -16.43 24.55 23.73
N GLU A 100 -17.67 24.06 23.64
CA GLU A 100 -18.83 24.68 24.30
C GLU A 100 -18.68 24.67 25.83
N GLN A 101 -18.21 23.56 26.42
CA GLN A 101 -17.93 23.46 27.85
C GLN A 101 -16.80 24.39 28.31
N LEU A 102 -15.74 24.53 27.51
CA LEU A 102 -14.64 25.47 27.79
C LEU A 102 -15.12 26.91 27.72
N ALA A 103 -15.86 27.27 26.67
CA ALA A 103 -16.45 28.59 26.53
C ALA A 103 -17.44 28.95 27.65
N ALA A 104 -18.17 27.96 28.18
CA ALA A 104 -19.07 28.14 29.33
C ALA A 104 -18.35 28.27 30.68
N ARG A 105 -17.08 27.86 30.78
CA ARG A 105 -16.23 28.02 31.97
C ARG A 105 -15.51 29.37 32.03
N GLU A 106 -15.22 29.95 30.87
CA GLU A 106 -14.54 31.25 30.75
C GLU A 106 -15.37 32.54 30.99
N PRO A 107 -16.72 32.58 31.10
CA PRO A 107 -17.42 33.85 31.27
C PRO A 107 -17.19 34.46 32.66
N ALA A 108 -16.57 33.72 33.60
CA ALA A 108 -16.21 34.22 34.93
C ALA A 108 -14.84 34.94 34.98
N ALA A 109 -13.97 34.78 33.98
CA ALA A 109 -12.61 35.36 33.96
C ALA A 109 -12.43 36.49 32.93
N ALA A 110 -13.41 36.71 32.04
CA ALA A 110 -13.30 37.62 30.89
C ALA A 110 -13.54 39.11 31.19
N ASN A 111 -13.73 39.51 32.45
CA ASN A 111 -13.97 40.91 32.82
C ASN A 111 -12.72 41.75 33.10
N GLU A 112 -11.49 41.22 32.98
CA GLU A 112 -10.27 41.97 33.37
C GLU A 112 -9.16 42.10 32.30
N SER A 113 -9.40 41.85 31.01
CA SER A 113 -8.35 42.16 30.01
C SER A 113 -8.92 42.57 28.65
N GLU A 114 -9.03 43.88 28.43
CA GLU A 114 -9.29 44.49 27.11
C GLU A 114 -8.08 44.43 26.16
N SER A 115 -6.91 43.96 26.62
CA SER A 115 -5.77 43.65 25.77
C SER A 115 -5.94 42.25 25.16
N GLY A 116 -6.20 42.19 23.85
CA GLY A 116 -6.26 40.91 23.13
C GLY A 116 -4.98 40.06 23.30
N PRO A 117 -5.03 38.75 23.01
CA PRO A 117 -3.90 37.85 23.19
C PRO A 117 -2.64 38.36 22.46
N GLU A 118 -1.50 38.33 23.15
CA GLU A 118 -0.20 38.70 22.60
C GLU A 118 0.19 37.79 21.42
N GLU A 119 0.88 38.34 20.41
CA GLU A 119 1.27 37.60 19.20
C GLU A 119 2.31 36.51 19.57
N PRO A 120 2.02 35.20 19.33
CA PRO A 120 2.95 34.13 19.66
C PRO A 120 4.27 34.29 18.92
N SER A 121 5.40 34.13 19.63
CA SER A 121 6.75 34.29 19.06
C SER A 121 7.00 33.40 17.83
N ILE A 122 6.33 32.26 17.74
CA ILE A 122 6.39 31.31 16.61
C ILE A 122 5.85 31.90 15.30
N LEU A 123 5.04 32.95 15.35
CA LEU A 123 4.52 33.66 14.18
C LEU A 123 5.48 34.72 13.61
N SER A 124 6.52 35.10 14.35
CA SER A 124 7.49 36.12 13.92
C SER A 124 8.15 35.80 12.57
N ALA A 125 8.54 34.53 12.36
CA ALA A 125 9.10 34.05 11.10
C ALA A 125 8.08 34.17 9.95
N THR A 126 6.82 33.85 10.23
CA THR A 126 5.71 33.98 9.28
C THR A 126 5.48 35.45 8.91
N ARG A 127 5.50 36.37 9.89
CA ARG A 127 5.32 37.82 9.68
C ARG A 127 6.43 38.40 8.81
N ARG A 128 7.68 38.00 9.06
CA ARG A 128 8.84 38.44 8.28
C ARG A 128 8.79 37.91 6.84
N ALA A 129 8.32 36.67 6.65
CA ALA A 129 8.23 36.06 5.32
C ALA A 129 7.17 36.74 4.46
N ILE A 130 5.95 36.94 4.98
CA ILE A 130 4.86 37.53 4.20
C ILE A 130 5.04 39.03 3.93
N SER A 131 5.64 39.78 4.85
CA SER A 131 5.93 41.21 4.66
C SER A 131 6.97 41.49 3.56
N ARG A 132 7.85 40.52 3.27
CA ARG A 132 8.85 40.62 2.21
C ARG A 132 8.41 39.99 0.88
N ALA A 133 7.27 39.29 0.87
CA ALA A 133 6.80 38.57 -0.30
C ALA A 133 6.28 39.55 -1.36
N ARG A 134 6.75 39.39 -2.60
CA ARG A 134 6.21 40.13 -3.75
C ARG A 134 4.82 39.60 -4.11
N THR A 135 3.92 40.50 -4.49
CA THR A 135 2.59 40.12 -4.96
C THR A 135 2.65 39.48 -6.35
N ASP A 136 1.80 38.49 -6.58
CA ASP A 136 1.53 37.96 -7.92
C ASP A 136 0.77 38.98 -8.80
N ASP A 137 0.56 38.64 -10.08
CA ASP A 137 -0.17 39.46 -11.04
C ASP A 137 -1.63 39.75 -10.64
N ARG A 138 -2.12 39.05 -9.60
CA ARG A 138 -3.48 39.17 -9.04
C ARG A 138 -3.49 39.88 -7.68
N GLY A 139 -2.35 40.39 -7.21
CA GLY A 139 -2.24 41.15 -5.97
C GLY A 139 -2.12 40.31 -4.69
N PHE A 140 -1.87 39.00 -4.77
CA PHE A 140 -1.66 38.14 -3.60
C PHE A 140 -0.18 37.95 -3.28
N ALA A 141 0.18 38.15 -2.01
CA ALA A 141 1.46 37.72 -1.46
C ALA A 141 1.33 36.28 -0.94
N SER A 142 2.35 35.46 -1.18
CA SER A 142 2.39 34.06 -0.75
C SER A 142 3.63 33.79 0.09
N ALA A 143 3.47 33.13 1.24
CA ALA A 143 4.56 32.70 2.10
C ALA A 143 4.35 31.25 2.52
N GLN A 144 5.33 30.40 2.24
CA GLN A 144 5.37 28.98 2.62
C GLN A 144 6.81 28.58 2.88
N GLY A 145 7.03 27.63 3.78
CA GLY A 145 8.37 27.13 4.12
C GLY A 145 8.42 26.55 5.53
N ARG A 146 9.56 25.95 5.89
CA ARG A 146 9.78 25.31 7.18
C ARG A 146 9.51 26.29 8.34
N GLY A 147 8.65 25.88 9.28
CA GLY A 147 8.28 26.69 10.45
C GLY A 147 7.41 27.93 10.16
N ILE A 148 6.92 28.07 8.92
CA ILE A 148 6.04 29.18 8.51
C ILE A 148 4.61 28.64 8.33
N VAL A 149 3.61 29.38 8.81
CA VAL A 149 2.21 29.09 8.46
C VAL A 149 2.01 29.44 7.00
N ALA A 150 1.49 28.51 6.21
CA ALA A 150 1.21 28.78 4.80
C ALA A 150 0.18 29.91 4.65
N LEU A 151 0.57 30.99 3.99
CA LEU A 151 -0.24 32.18 3.77
C LEU A 151 -0.35 32.50 2.29
N LYS A 152 -1.57 32.83 1.85
CA LYS A 152 -1.83 33.46 0.55
C LYS A 152 -2.85 34.58 0.71
N ILE A 153 -2.38 35.80 0.91
CA ILE A 153 -3.22 36.94 1.30
C ILE A 153 -2.75 38.23 0.60
N SER A 154 -3.61 39.24 0.51
CA SER A 154 -3.20 40.58 0.09
C SER A 154 -2.38 41.28 1.18
N PRO A 155 -1.47 42.22 0.81
CA PRO A 155 -0.75 43.03 1.78
C PRO A 155 -1.66 43.79 2.75
N GLY A 156 -2.83 44.25 2.31
CA GLY A 156 -3.81 44.93 3.16
C GLY A 156 -4.50 44.04 4.20
N SER A 157 -4.43 42.71 4.04
CA SER A 157 -5.04 41.76 4.97
C SER A 157 -4.05 41.16 5.97
N ILE A 158 -2.78 41.55 5.94
CA ILE A 158 -1.72 41.00 6.81
C ILE A 158 -2.07 41.16 8.29
N GLU A 159 -2.35 42.37 8.77
CA GLU A 159 -2.64 42.58 10.21
C GLU A 159 -3.87 41.82 10.70
N ARG A 160 -4.91 41.73 9.85
CA ARG A 160 -6.11 40.95 10.17
C ARG A 160 -5.83 39.45 10.19
N ALA A 161 -4.96 38.96 9.30
CA ALA A 161 -4.52 37.57 9.29
C ALA A 161 -3.78 37.19 10.57
N PHE A 162 -2.84 38.02 11.06
CA PHE A 162 -2.12 37.75 12.30
C PHE A 162 -3.03 37.77 13.52
N ARG A 163 -3.96 38.73 13.63
CA ARG A 163 -4.98 38.70 14.71
C ARG A 163 -5.80 37.42 14.72
N LEU A 164 -6.19 36.93 13.54
CA LEU A 164 -6.93 35.68 13.41
C LEU A 164 -6.08 34.47 13.81
N LEU A 165 -4.82 34.41 13.36
CA LEU A 165 -3.89 33.34 13.74
C LEU A 165 -3.65 33.33 15.24
N THR A 166 -3.37 34.48 15.87
CA THR A 166 -3.18 34.57 17.32
C THR A 166 -4.38 34.03 18.09
N ARG A 167 -5.61 34.39 17.70
CA ARG A 167 -6.83 33.83 18.31
C ARG A 167 -7.00 32.34 18.06
N LEU A 168 -6.66 31.86 16.85
CA LEU A 168 -6.69 30.43 16.53
C LEU A 168 -5.70 29.65 17.40
N PHE A 169 -4.47 30.13 17.59
CA PHE A 169 -3.48 29.47 18.45
C PHE A 169 -3.93 29.44 19.91
N ALA A 170 -4.42 30.55 20.44
CA ALA A 170 -4.96 30.61 21.80
C ALA A 170 -6.09 29.58 22.00
N LEU A 171 -7.06 29.52 21.08
CA LEU A 171 -8.16 28.55 21.15
C LEU A 171 -7.70 27.10 20.90
N ALA A 172 -6.72 26.89 20.03
CA ALA A 172 -6.16 25.58 19.79
C ALA A 172 -5.43 25.07 21.05
N GLU A 173 -4.73 25.94 21.77
CA GLU A 173 -4.00 25.61 22.98
C GLU A 173 -4.93 25.21 24.14
N THR A 174 -6.09 25.85 24.28
CA THR A 174 -7.10 25.46 25.27
C THR A 174 -7.73 24.11 24.96
N ASP A 175 -7.86 23.73 23.68
CA ASP A 175 -8.33 22.39 23.28
C ASP A 175 -7.25 21.29 23.35
N GLY A 176 -5.99 21.66 23.61
CA GLY A 176 -4.86 20.74 23.75
C GLY A 176 -3.97 20.59 22.51
N TYR A 177 -4.19 21.38 21.46
CA TYR A 177 -3.27 21.45 20.32
C TYR A 177 -2.05 22.29 20.66
N ARG A 178 -0.91 21.96 20.06
CA ARG A 178 0.35 22.71 20.18
C ARG A 178 0.97 22.95 18.80
N PRO A 179 1.52 24.15 18.54
CA PRO A 179 2.27 24.39 17.31
C PRO A 179 3.54 23.56 17.29
N LYS A 180 3.81 22.87 16.18
CA LYS A 180 5.03 22.11 15.94
C LYS A 180 5.64 22.52 14.60
N ILE A 181 6.95 22.68 14.56
CA ILE A 181 7.69 22.94 13.31
C ILE A 181 7.84 21.61 12.56
N SER A 182 7.34 21.56 11.33
CA SER A 182 7.52 20.45 10.39
C SER A 182 8.30 20.93 9.17
N ASP A 183 8.82 19.98 8.39
CA ASP A 183 9.58 20.26 7.15
C ASP A 183 8.73 21.01 6.12
N THR A 184 7.41 20.75 6.10
CA THR A 184 6.47 21.41 5.18
C THR A 184 5.97 22.77 5.68
N GLY A 185 6.12 23.08 6.97
CA GLY A 185 5.59 24.31 7.58
C GLY A 185 5.24 24.19 9.04
N LEU A 186 4.54 25.19 9.57
CA LEU A 186 4.00 25.15 10.93
C LEU A 186 2.70 24.34 10.96
N VAL A 187 2.63 23.34 11.84
CA VAL A 187 1.49 22.42 11.98
C VAL A 187 0.92 22.48 13.38
N LEU A 188 -0.37 22.16 13.54
CA LEU A 188 -0.98 21.95 14.85
C LEU A 188 -0.94 20.47 15.18
N ALA A 189 -0.30 20.12 16.30
CA ALA A 189 -0.16 18.76 16.77
C ALA A 189 -1.01 18.53 18.03
N ARG A 190 -1.65 17.37 18.12
CA ARG A 190 -2.30 16.88 19.33
C ARG A 190 -2.07 15.38 19.42
N ASP A 191 -1.63 14.92 20.58
CA ASP A 191 -1.17 13.56 20.82
C ASP A 191 -0.07 13.16 19.81
N ASP A 192 -0.34 12.16 18.98
CA ASP A 192 0.51 11.57 17.95
C ASP A 192 0.27 12.13 16.54
N VAL A 193 -0.74 12.99 16.36
CA VAL A 193 -1.17 13.45 15.04
C VAL A 193 -0.86 14.94 14.84
N SER A 194 -0.21 15.24 13.71
CA SER A 194 0.10 16.61 13.28
C SER A 194 -0.70 16.97 12.02
N ILE A 195 -1.36 18.13 12.03
CA ILE A 195 -2.17 18.62 10.91
C ILE A 195 -1.60 19.92 10.37
N ALA A 196 -1.28 19.92 9.07
CA ALA A 196 -0.94 21.11 8.33
C ALA A 196 -2.18 21.93 8.00
N PHE A 197 -2.08 23.24 8.20
CA PHE A 197 -3.11 24.20 7.87
C PHE A 197 -2.47 25.49 7.35
N GLY A 198 -3.29 26.39 6.81
CA GLY A 198 -2.87 27.71 6.41
C GLY A 198 -4.05 28.67 6.32
N LEU A 199 -3.74 29.88 5.90
CA LEU A 199 -4.72 30.95 5.77
C LEU A 199 -4.65 31.55 4.37
N GLU A 200 -5.77 31.48 3.67
CA GLU A 200 -5.93 31.94 2.29
C GLU A 200 -7.00 33.02 2.21
N GLU A 201 -6.73 34.06 1.45
CA GLU A 201 -7.74 35.04 1.09
C GLU A 201 -8.51 34.56 -0.15
N ARG A 202 -9.84 34.48 -0.03
CA ARG A 202 -10.69 34.07 -1.13
C ARG A 202 -10.65 35.15 -2.21
N PRO A 203 -10.33 34.82 -3.47
CA PRO A 203 -10.32 35.83 -4.51
C PRO A 203 -11.74 36.30 -4.81
N GLN A 204 -11.90 37.61 -4.98
CA GLN A 204 -13.08 38.17 -5.61
C GLN A 204 -13.02 37.85 -7.10
N LYS A 205 -14.18 37.53 -7.67
CA LYS A 205 -14.32 37.13 -9.06
C LYS A 205 -15.13 38.18 -9.79
N THR A 206 -14.51 38.90 -10.70
CA THR A 206 -15.15 39.90 -11.57
C THR A 206 -15.17 39.39 -13.00
N LEU A 207 -16.14 39.84 -13.81
CA LEU A 207 -16.13 39.53 -15.23
C LEU A 207 -14.90 40.19 -15.85
N HIS A 208 -14.16 39.46 -16.68
CA HIS A 208 -12.97 40.02 -17.31
C HIS A 208 -13.36 41.11 -18.30
N GLU A 209 -12.71 42.26 -18.20
CA GLU A 209 -12.86 43.37 -19.12
C GLU A 209 -11.70 43.33 -20.12
N PRO A 210 -11.96 42.99 -21.40
CA PRO A 210 -10.90 42.78 -22.38
C PRO A 210 -10.08 44.04 -22.59
N THR A 211 -8.75 43.91 -22.50
CA THR A 211 -7.85 45.00 -22.83
C THR A 211 -7.79 45.23 -24.35
N ALA A 212 -7.36 46.43 -24.78
CA ALA A 212 -7.25 46.75 -26.20
C ALA A 212 -6.30 45.81 -26.96
N SER A 213 -5.27 45.28 -26.30
CA SER A 213 -4.35 44.30 -26.88
C SER A 213 -4.99 42.91 -27.00
N GLU A 214 -5.84 42.51 -26.05
CA GLU A 214 -6.61 41.27 -26.10
C GLU A 214 -7.68 41.30 -27.18
N LEU A 215 -8.34 42.45 -27.39
CA LEU A 215 -9.26 42.66 -28.51
C LEU A 215 -8.57 42.48 -29.87
N LYS A 216 -7.39 43.07 -30.05
CA LYS A 216 -6.58 42.87 -31.27
C LYS A 216 -6.21 41.40 -31.48
N ARG A 217 -5.76 40.71 -30.43
CA ARG A 217 -5.45 39.27 -30.50
C ARG A 217 -6.66 38.43 -30.88
N ARG A 218 -7.85 38.78 -30.40
CA ARG A 218 -9.10 38.10 -30.81
C ARG A 218 -9.35 38.27 -32.30
N ASP A 219 -9.23 39.49 -32.81
CA ASP A 219 -9.47 39.80 -34.22
C ASP A 219 -8.44 39.08 -35.12
N ASP A 220 -7.18 39.01 -34.70
CA ASP A 220 -6.14 38.21 -35.37
C ASP A 220 -6.46 36.70 -35.31
N HIS A 221 -6.89 36.17 -34.16
CA HIS A 221 -7.30 34.77 -34.04
C HIS A 221 -8.49 34.42 -34.94
N LEU A 222 -9.49 35.30 -35.03
CA LEU A 222 -10.63 35.16 -35.93
C LEU A 222 -10.18 35.14 -37.39
N ARG A 223 -9.19 35.98 -37.75
CA ARG A 223 -8.60 36.03 -39.10
C ARG A 223 -7.93 34.71 -39.50
N TRP A 224 -7.32 34.00 -38.55
CA TRP A 224 -6.68 32.69 -38.77
C TRP A 224 -7.57 31.49 -38.40
N GLY A 225 -8.88 31.69 -38.21
CA GLY A 225 -9.85 30.62 -37.98
C GLY A 225 -9.81 29.96 -36.60
N SER A 226 -9.13 30.56 -35.61
CA SER A 226 -9.09 30.05 -34.24
C SER A 226 -10.34 30.44 -33.45
N THR A 227 -11.04 29.46 -32.88
CA THR A 227 -12.24 29.65 -32.06
C THR A 227 -11.96 29.66 -30.55
N ARG A 228 -10.68 29.65 -30.15
CA ARG A 228 -10.32 29.66 -28.73
C ARG A 228 -10.62 31.03 -28.11
N PRO A 229 -11.13 31.09 -26.86
CA PRO A 229 -11.31 32.34 -26.15
C PRO A 229 -9.97 33.09 -26.05
N ALA A 230 -9.94 34.36 -26.46
CA ALA A 230 -8.73 35.18 -26.44
C ALA A 230 -8.30 35.61 -25.03
N TRP A 231 -9.18 35.47 -24.04
CA TRP A 231 -8.96 35.84 -22.64
C TRP A 231 -9.78 34.97 -21.68
N PRO A 232 -9.39 34.90 -20.40
CA PRO A 232 -10.18 34.23 -19.37
C PRO A 232 -11.53 34.93 -19.17
N LYS A 233 -12.57 34.17 -18.80
CA LYS A 233 -13.90 34.75 -18.55
C LYS A 233 -13.95 35.70 -17.34
N TYR A 234 -13.00 35.57 -16.41
CA TYR A 234 -13.04 36.26 -15.13
C TYR A 234 -11.66 36.68 -14.68
N ASP A 235 -11.61 37.87 -14.08
CA ASP A 235 -10.47 38.36 -13.33
C ASP A 235 -10.62 38.04 -11.85
N TYR A 236 -9.47 37.94 -11.19
CA TYR A 236 -9.38 37.61 -9.78
C TYR A 236 -8.56 38.68 -9.07
N SER A 237 -9.16 39.25 -8.04
CA SER A 237 -8.53 40.26 -7.19
C SER A 237 -8.69 39.90 -5.71
N PRO A 238 -7.91 40.50 -4.81
CA PRO A 238 -8.07 40.28 -3.38
C PRO A 238 -9.42 40.83 -2.89
N SER A 239 -10.10 40.09 -2.01
CA SER A 239 -11.44 40.42 -1.52
C SER A 239 -11.49 40.84 -0.05
N GLY A 240 -10.38 40.70 0.67
CA GLY A 240 -10.29 40.80 2.13
C GLY A 240 -10.98 39.65 2.88
N ARG A 241 -11.50 38.62 2.20
CA ARG A 241 -12.20 37.50 2.85
C ARG A 241 -11.24 36.37 3.18
N LEU A 242 -10.79 36.35 4.43
CA LEU A 242 -9.90 35.32 4.95
C LEU A 242 -10.62 33.97 5.16
N ALA A 243 -9.91 32.89 4.86
CA ALA A 243 -10.36 31.52 5.03
C ALA A 243 -9.22 30.63 5.57
N ILE A 244 -9.50 29.86 6.61
CA ILE A 244 -8.57 28.86 7.13
C ILE A 244 -8.73 27.58 6.28
N VAL A 245 -7.61 27.05 5.81
CA VAL A 245 -7.54 25.87 4.95
C VAL A 245 -6.76 24.77 5.64
N ILE A 246 -7.37 23.59 5.79
CA ILE A 246 -6.72 22.39 6.29
C ILE A 246 -6.10 21.63 5.11
N TYR A 247 -4.78 21.42 5.15
CA TYR A 247 -4.00 20.73 4.12
C TYR A 247 -3.80 19.24 4.44
N ALA A 248 -4.74 18.62 5.16
CA ALA A 248 -4.76 17.20 5.48
C ALA A 248 -5.94 16.48 4.82
N ASN A 249 -5.81 15.15 4.69
CA ASN A 249 -6.86 14.25 4.21
C ASN A 249 -7.55 14.72 2.92
N SER A 250 -6.76 15.06 1.90
CA SER A 250 -7.29 15.34 0.57
C SER A 250 -8.21 14.21 0.11
N TYR A 251 -9.33 14.57 -0.53
CA TYR A 251 -10.34 13.63 -1.05
C TYR A 251 -11.11 12.79 0.00
N SER A 252 -10.96 13.05 1.30
CA SER A 252 -11.73 12.38 2.36
C SER A 252 -13.21 12.78 2.42
N GLY A 253 -13.60 13.87 1.76
CA GLY A 253 -14.93 14.48 1.92
C GLY A 253 -15.10 15.35 3.15
N LEU A 254 -14.06 15.44 4.00
CA LEU A 254 -14.04 16.36 5.12
C LEU A 254 -14.03 17.83 4.67
N ARG A 255 -14.65 18.70 5.49
CA ARG A 255 -14.60 20.13 5.25
C ARG A 255 -13.19 20.64 5.52
N ARG A 256 -12.55 21.14 4.47
CA ARG A 256 -11.16 21.65 4.53
C ARG A 256 -11.08 23.17 4.57
N THR A 257 -12.09 23.88 4.08
CA THR A 257 -12.07 25.34 3.98
C THR A 257 -13.14 25.95 4.88
N TYR A 258 -12.71 26.86 5.73
CA TYR A 258 -13.53 27.58 6.70
C TYR A 258 -13.39 29.07 6.43
N SER A 259 -14.46 29.70 5.97
CA SER A 259 -14.48 31.12 5.61
C SER A 259 -15.70 31.80 6.21
N ALA A 260 -15.54 33.05 6.64
CA ALA A 260 -16.66 33.91 7.05
C ALA A 260 -17.71 34.05 5.95
N GLY A 261 -18.99 33.96 6.34
CA GLY A 261 -20.12 34.27 5.49
C GLY A 261 -20.23 35.78 5.19
N GLN A 262 -21.40 36.23 4.71
CA GLN A 262 -21.71 37.67 4.67
C GLN A 262 -22.13 38.21 6.06
N THR A 263 -22.60 37.34 6.95
CA THR A 263 -23.23 37.72 8.23
C THR A 263 -22.41 37.35 9.47
N GLN A 264 -21.38 36.51 9.35
CA GLN A 264 -20.57 36.03 10.47
C GLN A 264 -19.14 36.54 10.36
N SER A 265 -18.53 36.90 11.48
CA SER A 265 -17.10 37.21 11.58
C SER A 265 -16.26 35.93 11.40
N VAL A 266 -14.99 36.06 11.05
CA VAL A 266 -14.11 34.89 10.84
C VAL A 266 -13.80 34.22 12.18
N GLU A 267 -13.78 35.03 13.23
CA GLU A 267 -13.51 34.68 14.61
C GLU A 267 -14.60 33.77 15.19
N ALA A 268 -15.86 33.97 14.79
CA ALA A 268 -16.98 33.10 15.19
C ALA A 268 -16.88 31.67 14.63
N ILE A 269 -16.04 31.44 13.62
CA ILE A 269 -15.88 30.13 12.96
C ILE A 269 -14.73 29.33 13.58
N LEU A 270 -13.89 29.96 14.42
CA LEU A 270 -12.73 29.31 15.03
C LEU A 270 -13.09 28.01 15.81
N PRO A 271 -14.18 27.94 16.60
CA PRO A 271 -14.58 26.69 17.24
C PRO A 271 -14.91 25.57 16.23
N ASP A 272 -15.56 25.91 15.10
CA ASP A 272 -15.84 24.94 14.03
C ASP A 272 -14.56 24.50 13.30
N VAL A 273 -13.55 25.37 13.22
CA VAL A 273 -12.21 25.01 12.70
C VAL A 273 -11.53 24.00 13.60
N ILE A 274 -11.50 24.24 14.92
CA ILE A 274 -10.90 23.29 15.88
C ILE A 274 -11.64 21.95 15.88
N ALA A 275 -12.98 21.97 15.82
CA ALA A 275 -13.77 20.75 15.65
C ALA A 275 -13.45 20.02 14.33
N GLY A 276 -13.21 20.78 13.26
CA GLY A 276 -12.72 20.24 11.98
C GLY A 276 -11.33 19.62 12.10
N LEU A 277 -10.40 20.25 12.82
CA LEU A 277 -9.07 19.68 13.07
C LEU A 277 -9.18 18.35 13.82
N ALA A 278 -10.05 18.24 14.82
CA ALA A 278 -10.28 16.98 15.54
C ALA A 278 -10.81 15.87 14.62
N GLU A 279 -11.73 16.21 13.71
CA GLU A 279 -12.24 15.29 12.69
C GLU A 279 -11.12 14.81 11.75
N HIS A 280 -10.25 15.72 11.32
CA HIS A 280 -9.08 15.37 10.51
C HIS A 280 -8.06 14.53 11.29
N SER A 281 -7.85 14.81 12.58
CA SER A 281 -6.91 14.07 13.43
C SER A 281 -7.35 12.62 13.62
N ALA A 282 -8.63 12.42 13.92
CA ALA A 282 -9.21 11.10 14.07
C ALA A 282 -9.08 10.25 12.80
N LEU A 283 -9.30 10.84 11.62
CA LEU A 283 -9.15 10.12 10.35
C LEU A 283 -7.70 9.71 10.07
N VAL A 284 -6.72 10.52 10.47
CA VAL A 284 -5.30 10.15 10.35
C VAL A 284 -4.98 8.97 11.28
N ARG A 285 -5.47 9.01 12.52
CA ARG A 285 -5.26 7.94 13.51
C ARG A 285 -5.88 6.62 13.05
N GLU A 286 -7.10 6.64 12.51
CA GLU A 286 -7.75 5.44 11.97
C GLU A 286 -6.98 4.83 10.80
N ARG A 287 -6.46 5.67 9.88
CA ARG A 287 -5.61 5.18 8.78
C ARG A 287 -4.31 4.57 9.29
N GLN A 288 -3.63 5.23 10.23
CA GLN A 288 -2.40 4.70 10.83
C GLN A 288 -2.63 3.35 11.52
N ARG A 289 -3.76 3.18 12.22
CA ARG A 289 -4.13 1.90 12.85
C ARG A 289 -4.36 0.81 11.79
N ALA A 290 -5.14 1.10 10.76
CA ALA A 290 -5.41 0.16 9.67
C ALA A 290 -4.11 -0.25 8.95
N ASP A 291 -3.23 0.70 8.65
CA ASP A 291 -1.95 0.45 8.01
C ASP A 291 -1.03 -0.42 8.89
N GLN A 292 -0.99 -0.17 10.20
CA GLN A 292 -0.22 -0.97 11.17
C GLN A 292 -0.75 -2.40 11.28
N GLU A 293 -2.07 -2.58 11.35
CA GLU A 293 -2.69 -3.90 11.40
C GLU A 293 -2.45 -4.68 10.12
N GLN A 294 -2.61 -4.04 8.95
CA GLN A 294 -2.30 -4.64 7.67
C GLN A 294 -0.82 -5.03 7.56
N ALA A 295 0.10 -4.16 7.99
CA ALA A 295 1.53 -4.47 8.01
C ALA A 295 1.86 -5.65 8.94
N ARG A 296 1.18 -5.74 10.10
CA ARG A 296 1.32 -6.89 11.01
C ARG A 296 0.85 -8.18 10.34
N GLN A 297 -0.34 -8.18 9.74
CA GLN A 297 -0.88 -9.34 9.03
C GLN A 297 0.05 -9.79 7.87
N GLN A 298 0.60 -8.83 7.11
CA GLN A 298 1.55 -9.11 6.05
C GLN A 298 2.83 -9.75 6.57
N ARG A 299 3.41 -9.23 7.65
CA ARG A 299 4.60 -9.81 8.29
C ARG A 299 4.35 -11.23 8.80
N GLU A 300 3.20 -11.46 9.44
CA GLU A 300 2.81 -12.79 9.93
C GLU A 300 2.59 -13.78 8.78
N ALA A 301 1.98 -13.34 7.67
CA ALA A 301 1.78 -14.14 6.47
C ALA A 301 3.10 -14.46 5.74
N GLU A 302 4.00 -13.48 5.59
CA GLU A 302 5.34 -13.71 5.04
C GLU A 302 6.15 -14.66 5.91
N ALA A 303 6.14 -14.48 7.23
CA ALA A 303 6.82 -15.39 8.15
C ALA A 303 6.28 -16.82 8.05
N ARG A 304 4.96 -16.98 7.88
CA ARG A 304 4.34 -18.30 7.64
C ARG A 304 4.82 -18.90 6.32
N ARG A 305 4.80 -18.11 5.23
CA ARG A 305 5.22 -18.57 3.90
C ARG A 305 6.69 -19.00 3.90
N LEU A 306 7.56 -18.22 4.53
CA LEU A 306 8.98 -18.52 4.67
C LEU A 306 9.23 -19.82 5.46
N ARG A 307 8.47 -20.05 6.55
CA ARG A 307 8.55 -21.30 7.31
C ARG A 307 8.12 -22.50 6.49
N GLU A 308 7.04 -22.37 5.73
CA GLU A 308 6.53 -23.43 4.86
C GLU A 308 7.51 -23.73 3.71
N GLU A 309 8.06 -22.69 3.07
CA GLU A 309 9.11 -22.84 2.05
C GLU A 309 10.37 -23.53 2.61
N ALA A 310 10.81 -23.15 3.82
CA ALA A 310 11.94 -23.78 4.49
C ALA A 310 11.66 -25.25 4.80
N PHE A 311 10.47 -25.56 5.32
CA PHE A 311 10.03 -26.93 5.56
C PHE A 311 10.01 -27.75 4.28
N ASN A 312 9.37 -27.25 3.22
CA ASN A 312 9.30 -27.94 1.93
C ASN A 312 10.69 -28.18 1.30
N LYS A 313 11.61 -27.21 1.42
CA LYS A 313 13.00 -27.39 0.98
C LYS A 313 13.70 -28.50 1.74
N LEU A 314 13.55 -28.56 3.07
CA LEU A 314 14.11 -29.62 3.89
C LEU A 314 13.53 -31.00 3.51
N GLN A 315 12.20 -31.09 3.37
CA GLN A 315 11.53 -32.34 2.96
C GLN A 315 11.99 -32.80 1.57
N LYS A 316 12.13 -31.86 0.61
CA LYS A 316 12.62 -32.19 -0.73
C LYS A 316 14.03 -32.80 -0.68
N ARG A 317 14.95 -32.20 0.10
CA ARG A 317 16.32 -32.71 0.21
C ARG A 317 16.41 -34.06 0.93
N ARG A 318 15.56 -34.27 1.96
CA ARG A 318 15.42 -35.58 2.62
C ARG A 318 14.96 -36.64 1.62
N MET A 319 13.97 -36.29 0.79
CA MET A 319 13.47 -37.19 -0.25
C MET A 319 14.54 -37.48 -1.31
N GLU A 320 15.23 -36.46 -1.83
CA GLU A 320 16.34 -36.62 -2.78
C GLU A 320 17.43 -37.58 -2.25
N PHE A 321 17.72 -37.55 -0.95
CA PHE A 321 18.69 -38.46 -0.34
C PHE A 321 18.16 -39.88 -0.26
N VAL A 322 16.90 -40.06 0.16
CA VAL A 322 16.25 -41.39 0.19
C VAL A 322 16.14 -41.97 -1.23
N ASP A 323 15.81 -41.15 -2.23
CA ASP A 323 15.75 -41.55 -3.63
C ASP A 323 17.12 -42.05 -4.13
N SER A 324 18.21 -41.40 -3.73
CA SER A 324 19.57 -41.85 -4.07
C SER A 324 19.91 -43.22 -3.47
N ILE A 325 19.45 -43.51 -2.25
CA ILE A 325 19.58 -44.84 -1.62
C ILE A 325 18.73 -45.85 -2.38
N HIS A 326 17.49 -45.49 -2.68
CA HIS A 326 16.55 -46.34 -3.41
C HIS A 326 17.13 -46.75 -4.78
N GLU A 327 17.72 -45.82 -5.52
CA GLU A 327 18.35 -46.09 -6.82
C GLU A 327 19.43 -47.16 -6.70
N GLN A 328 20.32 -47.06 -5.70
CA GLN A 328 21.37 -48.04 -5.47
C GLN A 328 20.78 -49.42 -5.10
N LEU A 329 19.77 -49.47 -4.23
CA LEU A 329 19.12 -50.73 -3.84
C LEU A 329 18.37 -51.40 -5.00
N VAL A 330 17.77 -50.63 -5.91
CA VAL A 330 17.16 -51.15 -7.14
C VAL A 330 18.22 -51.68 -8.10
N GLN A 331 19.37 -51.00 -8.24
CA GLN A 331 20.49 -51.52 -9.03
C GLN A 331 21.00 -52.83 -8.45
N ARG A 332 21.14 -52.92 -7.12
CA ARG A 332 21.56 -54.13 -6.42
C ARG A 332 20.64 -55.31 -6.73
N SER A 333 19.32 -55.12 -6.60
CA SER A 333 18.35 -56.20 -6.84
C SER A 333 18.39 -56.69 -8.30
N LYS A 334 18.49 -55.77 -9.26
CA LYS A 334 18.68 -56.10 -10.69
C LYS A 334 19.93 -56.94 -10.91
N LEU A 335 21.06 -56.51 -10.34
CA LEU A 335 22.33 -57.23 -10.45
C LEU A 335 22.30 -58.61 -9.79
N SER A 336 21.62 -58.75 -8.64
CA SER A 336 21.46 -60.05 -7.97
C SER A 336 20.66 -61.05 -8.81
N VAL A 337 19.60 -60.60 -9.50
CA VAL A 337 18.82 -61.47 -10.41
C VAL A 337 19.68 -61.94 -11.59
N VAL A 338 20.47 -61.04 -12.19
CA VAL A 338 21.36 -61.39 -13.29
C VAL A 338 22.45 -62.37 -12.83
N LEU A 339 23.05 -62.13 -11.66
CA LEU A 339 24.05 -63.04 -11.10
C LEU A 339 23.47 -64.45 -10.90
N ALA A 340 22.28 -64.56 -10.31
CA ALA A 340 21.61 -65.85 -10.11
C ALA A 340 21.29 -66.56 -11.43
N HIS A 341 21.02 -65.82 -12.51
CA HIS A 341 20.83 -66.41 -13.83
C HIS A 341 22.16 -66.95 -14.40
N LEU A 342 23.24 -66.17 -14.31
CA LEU A 342 24.57 -66.52 -14.83
C LEU A 342 25.18 -67.73 -14.11
N GLU A 343 24.87 -67.93 -12.83
CA GLU A 343 25.34 -69.07 -12.05
C GLU A 343 24.75 -70.42 -12.50
N ASN A 344 23.73 -70.42 -13.38
CA ASN A 344 23.15 -71.65 -13.94
C ASN A 344 23.87 -72.19 -15.19
N PHE A 345 24.80 -71.44 -15.79
CA PHE A 345 25.55 -71.91 -16.97
C PHE A 345 26.68 -72.86 -16.58
N THR A 346 26.86 -73.94 -17.34
CA THR A 346 27.92 -74.95 -17.12
C THR A 346 28.61 -75.30 -18.45
N GLY A 347 29.95 -75.41 -18.47
CA GLY A 347 30.74 -75.75 -19.67
C GLY A 347 31.63 -74.59 -20.14
N ASP A 348 31.97 -74.52 -21.44
CA ASP A 348 32.83 -73.45 -22.00
C ASP A 348 32.21 -72.04 -21.88
N GLU A 349 30.88 -71.94 -21.87
CA GLU A 349 30.15 -70.69 -21.58
C GLU A 349 30.35 -70.20 -20.12
N ALA A 350 30.86 -71.06 -19.22
CA ALA A 350 31.10 -70.71 -17.82
C ALA A 350 32.33 -69.81 -17.63
N SER A 351 33.29 -69.80 -18.56
CA SER A 351 34.48 -68.94 -18.43
C SER A 351 34.12 -67.46 -18.57
N PHE A 352 33.41 -67.11 -19.64
CA PHE A 352 32.93 -65.73 -19.86
C PHE A 352 31.86 -65.31 -18.85
N ALA A 353 30.92 -66.22 -18.50
CA ALA A 353 29.95 -65.98 -17.45
C ALA A 353 30.62 -65.77 -16.07
N GLY A 354 31.76 -66.41 -15.82
CA GLY A 354 32.56 -66.26 -14.60
C GLY A 354 33.17 -64.87 -14.45
N GLU A 355 33.71 -64.29 -15.52
CA GLU A 355 34.25 -62.92 -15.52
C GLU A 355 33.15 -61.88 -15.25
N ILE A 356 32.00 -62.02 -15.93
CA ILE A 356 30.84 -61.15 -15.71
C ILE A 356 30.34 -61.30 -14.26
N SER A 357 30.26 -62.53 -13.76
CA SER A 357 29.82 -62.80 -12.38
C SER A 357 30.78 -62.19 -11.35
N ALA A 358 32.09 -62.26 -11.58
CA ALA A 358 33.09 -61.63 -10.73
C ALA A 358 32.94 -60.09 -10.71
N TRP A 359 32.71 -59.47 -11.88
CA TRP A 359 32.42 -58.04 -11.96
C TRP A 359 31.12 -57.67 -11.24
N ILE A 360 30.04 -58.42 -11.45
CA ILE A 360 28.75 -58.18 -10.78
C ILE A 360 28.89 -58.27 -9.26
N ARG A 361 29.60 -59.29 -8.74
CA ARG A 361 29.85 -59.46 -7.30
C ARG A 361 30.59 -58.26 -6.71
N ARG A 362 31.62 -57.75 -7.40
CA ARG A 362 32.33 -56.53 -6.99
C ARG A 362 31.40 -55.31 -7.00
N ARG A 363 30.56 -55.17 -8.02
CA ARG A 363 29.61 -54.05 -8.11
C ARG A 363 28.55 -54.09 -7.00
N VAL A 364 28.09 -55.28 -6.62
CA VAL A 364 27.20 -55.47 -5.47
C VAL A 364 27.89 -55.06 -4.16
N GLN A 365 29.15 -55.46 -3.95
CA GLN A 365 29.93 -55.04 -2.77
C GLN A 365 30.09 -53.51 -2.68
N GLN A 366 30.32 -52.84 -3.82
CA GLN A 366 30.37 -51.38 -3.88
C GLN A 366 29.03 -50.74 -3.47
N ILE A 367 27.90 -51.28 -3.93
CA ILE A 367 26.58 -50.78 -3.55
C ILE A 367 26.30 -51.02 -2.06
N ASP A 368 26.67 -52.19 -1.53
CA ASP A 368 26.52 -52.53 -0.11
C ASP A 368 27.33 -51.58 0.77
N ALA A 369 28.51 -51.15 0.32
CA ALA A 369 29.32 -50.15 1.01
C ALA A 369 28.70 -48.75 0.97
N LEU A 370 28.23 -48.30 -0.20
CA LEU A 370 27.54 -47.00 -0.36
C LEU A 370 26.27 -46.90 0.48
N THR A 371 25.56 -48.01 0.66
CA THR A 371 24.32 -48.10 1.44
C THR A 371 24.53 -48.51 2.89
N SER A 372 25.80 -48.63 3.33
CA SER A 372 26.13 -48.94 4.72
C SER A 372 25.74 -47.80 5.66
N PRO A 373 25.27 -48.07 6.90
CA PRO A 373 24.84 -47.02 7.82
C PRO A 373 25.91 -45.94 8.08
N GLN A 374 27.18 -46.33 8.10
CA GLN A 374 28.30 -45.41 8.33
C GLN A 374 28.51 -44.46 7.14
N PHE A 375 28.48 -44.96 5.89
CA PHE A 375 28.63 -44.10 4.72
C PHE A 375 27.39 -43.25 4.49
N LEU A 376 26.19 -43.76 4.79
CA LEU A 376 24.96 -42.97 4.73
C LEU A 376 24.99 -41.79 5.71
N ASP A 377 25.43 -41.98 6.95
CA ASP A 377 25.56 -40.89 7.93
C ASP A 377 26.58 -39.83 7.47
N ILE A 378 27.77 -40.25 7.01
CA ILE A 378 28.80 -39.32 6.52
C ILE A 378 28.34 -38.58 5.25
N SER A 379 27.70 -39.28 4.30
CA SER A 379 27.13 -38.67 3.09
C SER A 379 25.94 -37.74 3.39
N ALA A 380 25.10 -38.05 4.38
CA ALA A 380 24.02 -37.15 4.80
C ALA A 380 24.59 -35.86 5.41
N ARG A 381 25.60 -35.97 6.28
CA ARG A 381 26.30 -34.83 6.88
C ARG A 381 27.03 -33.99 5.83
N SER A 382 27.73 -34.62 4.88
CA SER A 382 28.43 -33.90 3.80
C SER A 382 27.45 -33.18 2.87
N ALA A 383 26.30 -33.80 2.57
CA ALA A 383 25.21 -33.21 1.82
C ALA A 383 24.39 -32.19 2.64
N LYS A 384 24.66 -32.01 3.94
CA LYS A 384 23.87 -31.17 4.86
C LYS A 384 22.38 -31.55 4.83
N VAL A 385 22.09 -32.84 4.84
CA VAL A 385 20.75 -33.41 4.99
C VAL A 385 20.63 -33.96 6.40
N ASP A 386 19.68 -33.43 7.17
CA ASP A 386 19.39 -33.89 8.52
C ASP A 386 18.01 -34.55 8.55
N PHE A 387 17.94 -35.76 9.10
CA PHE A 387 16.72 -36.55 9.27
C PHE A 387 16.10 -36.42 10.66
N SER A 388 16.77 -35.75 11.60
CA SER A 388 16.23 -35.53 12.94
C SER A 388 14.96 -34.65 12.89
N GLU A 389 13.97 -34.97 13.73
CA GLU A 389 12.84 -34.08 13.97
C GLU A 389 13.28 -33.05 15.01
N ALA A 390 13.34 -31.77 14.60
CA ALA A 390 13.70 -30.70 15.52
C ALA A 390 12.63 -30.53 16.60
N THR A 391 12.81 -31.18 17.75
CA THR A 391 11.98 -30.97 18.93
C THR A 391 12.40 -29.67 19.62
N GLY A 392 11.58 -28.62 19.46
CA GLY A 392 11.45 -27.46 20.36
C GLY A 392 12.64 -26.49 20.52
N GLU A 393 13.86 -26.97 20.70
CA GLU A 393 15.04 -26.17 21.08
C GLU A 393 16.16 -26.19 20.02
N ASN A 394 16.23 -27.22 19.16
CA ASN A 394 17.21 -27.36 18.09
C ASN A 394 16.65 -27.01 16.70
N ALA A 395 15.69 -26.09 16.63
CA ALA A 395 15.19 -25.59 15.34
C ALA A 395 16.29 -24.79 14.65
N VAL A 396 17.11 -25.47 13.84
CA VAL A 396 18.18 -24.87 13.03
C VAL A 396 17.59 -23.68 12.28
N GLU A 397 18.10 -22.48 12.57
CA GLU A 397 17.73 -21.29 11.83
C GLU A 397 17.98 -21.55 10.33
N PRO A 398 17.01 -21.25 9.45
CA PRO A 398 17.17 -21.49 8.03
C PRO A 398 18.41 -20.71 7.57
N ALA A 399 19.43 -21.46 7.14
CA ALA A 399 20.68 -20.88 6.68
C ALA A 399 20.40 -19.80 5.62
N PRO A 400 21.11 -18.66 5.67
CA PRO A 400 20.86 -17.55 4.75
C PRO A 400 20.91 -18.01 3.29
N TYR A 401 20.07 -17.39 2.45
CA TYR A 401 19.80 -17.74 1.04
C TYR A 401 21.03 -17.96 0.13
N PHE A 402 22.22 -17.58 0.57
CA PHE A 402 23.48 -17.65 -0.18
C PHE A 402 24.38 -18.84 0.16
N ASN A 403 23.95 -19.75 1.05
CA ASN A 403 24.76 -20.94 1.31
C ASN A 403 24.62 -21.95 0.17
N PHE A 404 25.72 -22.18 -0.56
CA PHE A 404 25.86 -23.28 -1.49
C PHE A 404 25.40 -24.57 -0.83
N GLN A 405 24.33 -25.16 -1.37
CA GLN A 405 23.84 -26.46 -0.95
C GLN A 405 24.53 -27.52 -1.80
N PRO A 406 25.38 -28.37 -1.21
CA PRO A 406 26.04 -29.43 -1.97
C PRO A 406 24.98 -30.39 -2.56
N PRO A 407 25.25 -30.96 -3.75
CA PRO A 407 24.37 -31.92 -4.38
C PRO A 407 24.23 -33.17 -3.49
N VAL A 408 23.03 -33.72 -3.45
CA VAL A 408 22.73 -34.92 -2.68
C VAL A 408 23.27 -36.14 -3.44
N THR A 409 24.45 -36.62 -3.06
CA THR A 409 25.10 -37.77 -3.70
C THR A 409 25.69 -38.72 -2.65
N LEU A 410 25.52 -40.02 -2.86
CA LEU A 410 26.19 -41.06 -2.08
C LEU A 410 27.65 -41.15 -2.54
N GLN A 411 28.58 -41.18 -1.59
CA GLN A 411 30.02 -41.14 -1.86
C GLN A 411 30.70 -42.30 -1.13
N PHE A 412 31.82 -42.76 -1.68
CA PHE A 412 32.71 -43.66 -0.94
C PHE A 412 33.59 -42.84 -0.01
N TRP A 413 33.87 -43.36 1.17
CA TRP A 413 34.63 -42.67 2.19
C TRP A 413 35.82 -43.51 2.66
N SER A 414 36.98 -42.87 2.80
CA SER A 414 38.08 -43.38 3.60
C SER A 414 37.95 -42.78 5.00
N ILE A 415 37.90 -43.63 6.02
CA ILE A 415 37.67 -43.21 7.41
C ILE A 415 38.95 -43.42 8.20
N ASP A 416 39.58 -42.33 8.62
CA ASP A 416 40.73 -42.36 9.53
C ASP A 416 40.22 -42.13 10.96
N ASN A 417 40.06 -43.24 11.70
CA ASN A 417 39.56 -43.22 13.08
C ASN A 417 40.52 -42.54 14.05
N GLU A 418 41.83 -42.48 13.76
CA GLU A 418 42.82 -41.86 14.64
C GLU A 418 42.80 -40.33 14.51
N LYS A 419 42.46 -39.81 13.33
CA LYS A 419 42.36 -38.37 13.05
C LYS A 419 40.93 -37.84 13.06
N GLU A 420 39.93 -38.70 13.26
CA GLU A 420 38.50 -38.39 13.15
C GLU A 420 38.13 -37.69 11.82
N LEU A 421 38.81 -38.08 10.73
CA LEU A 421 38.65 -37.48 9.40
C LEU A 421 38.04 -38.50 8.42
N ALA A 422 36.99 -38.07 7.72
CA ALA A 422 36.42 -38.79 6.59
C ALA A 422 36.70 -38.05 5.29
N THR A 423 37.35 -38.71 4.33
CA THR A 423 37.65 -38.15 3.00
C THR A 423 36.92 -38.91 1.92
N SER A 424 36.29 -38.19 0.99
CA SER A 424 35.60 -38.82 -0.14
C SER A 424 36.63 -39.41 -1.10
N ILE A 425 36.46 -40.67 -1.48
CA ILE A 425 37.33 -41.40 -2.40
C ILE A 425 36.56 -41.89 -3.62
N THR A 426 37.28 -42.26 -4.67
CA THR A 426 36.70 -42.85 -5.88
C THR A 426 36.31 -44.32 -5.67
N ALA A 427 35.44 -44.84 -6.52
CA ALA A 427 35.04 -46.25 -6.49
C ALA A 427 36.22 -47.23 -6.71
N LEU A 428 37.24 -46.78 -7.45
CA LEU A 428 38.47 -47.54 -7.71
C LEU A 428 39.34 -47.60 -6.44
N GLU A 429 39.61 -46.45 -5.83
CA GLU A 429 40.38 -46.37 -4.59
C GLU A 429 39.72 -47.18 -3.47
N TRP A 430 38.39 -47.09 -3.34
CA TRP A 430 37.65 -47.90 -2.38
C TRP A 430 37.79 -49.40 -2.67
N ALA A 431 37.68 -49.83 -3.93
CA ALA A 431 37.81 -51.23 -4.30
C ALA A 431 39.21 -51.79 -4.05
N ILE A 432 40.27 -50.97 -4.19
CA ILE A 432 41.64 -51.33 -3.83
C ILE A 432 41.79 -51.44 -2.31
N GLN A 433 41.29 -50.46 -1.55
CA GLN A 433 41.34 -50.46 -0.08
C GLN A 433 40.57 -51.63 0.54
N ALA A 434 39.42 -51.98 -0.04
CA ALA A 434 38.58 -53.09 0.39
C ALA A 434 39.14 -54.47 -0.04
N GLY A 435 40.25 -54.52 -0.77
CA GLY A 435 40.84 -55.76 -1.29
C GLY A 435 40.04 -56.44 -2.41
N ALA A 436 39.07 -55.73 -3.01
CA ALA A 436 38.24 -56.24 -4.10
C ALA A 436 38.93 -56.13 -5.49
N LEU A 437 39.98 -55.32 -5.56
CA LEU A 437 40.91 -55.17 -6.69
C LEU A 437 42.35 -55.18 -6.17
N SER A 438 43.24 -55.88 -6.88
CA SER A 438 44.68 -55.83 -6.63
C SER A 438 45.23 -54.44 -6.96
N ASN A 439 46.20 -53.96 -6.18
CA ASN A 439 46.84 -52.68 -6.42
C ASN A 439 47.58 -52.72 -7.77
N MET A 440 47.01 -52.10 -8.81
CA MET A 440 47.69 -51.97 -10.10
C MET A 440 48.79 -50.92 -9.95
N GLN A 441 50.05 -51.33 -10.09
CA GLN A 441 51.17 -50.39 -10.19
C GLN A 441 51.03 -49.57 -11.48
N ASP A 442 51.31 -48.26 -11.40
CA ASP A 442 51.36 -47.33 -12.54
C ASP A 442 52.24 -47.92 -13.67
N GLY A 443 51.62 -48.55 -14.66
CA GLY A 443 52.31 -49.26 -15.73
C GLY A 443 51.39 -50.01 -16.69
N ASP A 444 50.27 -50.55 -16.21
CA ASP A 444 49.30 -51.25 -17.06
C ASP A 444 48.10 -50.34 -17.39
N ASP A 445 48.17 -49.67 -18.54
CA ASP A 445 47.05 -48.93 -19.13
C ASP A 445 46.01 -49.94 -19.70
N PRO A 446 44.75 -49.96 -19.20
CA PRO A 446 43.70 -50.86 -19.70
C PRO A 446 43.26 -50.53 -21.13
N ARG A 447 43.78 -49.47 -21.75
CA ARG A 447 43.57 -49.18 -23.18
C ARG A 447 44.47 -49.98 -24.11
N SER A 448 45.48 -50.70 -23.61
CA SER A 448 46.41 -51.47 -24.46
C SER A 448 45.85 -52.84 -24.90
N GLU A 449 44.82 -53.37 -24.22
CA GLU A 449 44.17 -54.64 -24.59
C GLU A 449 42.85 -54.49 -25.36
N LEU A 450 42.34 -53.28 -25.56
CA LEU A 450 41.18 -53.01 -26.41
C LEU A 450 41.59 -52.56 -27.81
N SER A 451 42.36 -53.39 -28.50
CA SER A 451 42.26 -53.46 -29.96
C SER A 451 41.16 -54.48 -30.27
N PRO A 452 40.05 -54.11 -30.95
CA PRO A 452 39.17 -55.10 -31.52
C PRO A 452 39.94 -55.73 -32.69
N SER A 453 40.67 -56.81 -32.43
CA SER A 453 41.03 -57.74 -33.49
C SER A 453 39.71 -58.30 -34.02
N GLY A 454 39.24 -57.71 -35.10
CA GLY A 454 38.09 -58.18 -35.85
C GLY A 454 38.40 -59.57 -36.38
N ASP A 455 37.90 -60.58 -35.66
CA ASP A 455 37.36 -61.79 -36.26
C ASP A 455 36.36 -62.38 -35.28
N THR A 456 35.09 -62.03 -35.47
CA THR A 456 33.95 -62.69 -34.84
C THR A 456 33.46 -63.73 -35.84
N GLY A 457 34.08 -64.91 -35.81
CA GLY A 457 33.50 -66.12 -36.36
C GLY A 457 32.58 -66.74 -35.32
N LEU A 458 31.32 -66.98 -35.72
CA LEU A 458 30.26 -67.64 -34.94
C LEU A 458 30.69 -68.97 -34.31
#